data_AF-A0A8T5TJL7-F1
#
_entry.id   AF-A0A8T5TJL7-F1
#
_cell.length_a   1.000
_cell.length_b   1.000
_cell.length_c   1.000
_cell.angle_alpha   90.00
_cell.angle_beta   90.00
_cell.angle_gamma   90.00
#
_symmetry.space_group_name_H-M   'P 1'
#
loop_
_entity.id
_entity.type
_entity.pdbx_description
1 polymer ?
#
loop_
_entity_poly.entity_id
_entity_poly.type
_entity_poly.pdbx_seq_one_letter_code
_entity_poly.pdbx_strand_id
1 'polypeptide(L)'
;MSEEMKAIIDASYDNGTPIWLHTSDYIFGMVPVDSNGTRWTEISYTFEDPDEPLAKTERSAELSFQFLMEEVEKGVSFYVEDLKVPLIKDFAKTLEGKSGPEKIITLITELITNSSNYSSNFPIIKGKGEIDILKGNL
;
A
#
# COMPACT_ATOMS: atom_id res chain seq x y z
N MET A 1 2.84 15.56 -13.37
CA MET A 1 2.98 14.50 -12.34
C MET A 1 1.65 13.86 -11.97
N SER A 2 0.55 14.61 -11.84
CA SER A 2 -0.79 14.02 -11.63
C SER A 2 -1.21 13.04 -12.76
N GLU A 3 -0.96 13.37 -14.02
CA GLU A 3 -1.24 12.45 -15.14
C GLU A 3 -0.39 11.17 -15.12
N GLU A 4 0.85 11.28 -14.65
CA GLU A 4 1.72 10.10 -14.46
C GLU A 4 1.21 9.22 -13.32
N MET A 5 0.80 9.82 -12.20
CA MET A 5 0.18 9.12 -11.09
C MET A 5 -1.13 8.43 -11.51
N LYS A 6 -1.98 9.10 -12.30
CA LYS A 6 -3.21 8.50 -12.87
C LYS A 6 -2.89 7.28 -13.72
N ALA A 7 -1.87 7.36 -14.58
CA ALA A 7 -1.45 6.23 -15.41
C ALA A 7 -0.94 5.04 -14.56
N ILE A 8 -0.21 5.31 -13.47
CA ILE A 8 0.23 4.27 -12.52
C ILE A 8 -0.99 3.62 -11.85
N ILE A 9 -1.93 4.43 -11.38
CA ILE A 9 -3.17 3.96 -10.74
C ILE A 9 -3.95 3.05 -11.70
N ASP A 10 -4.12 3.46 -12.95
CA ASP A 10 -4.84 2.70 -13.98
C ASP A 10 -4.22 1.32 -14.26
N ALA A 11 -2.90 1.26 -14.35
CA ALA A 11 -2.15 0.03 -14.60
C ALA A 11 -1.89 -0.81 -13.33
N SER A 12 -2.20 -0.30 -12.13
CA SER A 12 -1.73 -0.89 -10.87
C SER A 12 -2.22 -2.31 -10.59
N TYR A 13 -3.29 -2.76 -11.26
CA TYR A 13 -3.85 -4.10 -11.11
C TYR A 13 -3.41 -5.09 -12.20
N ASP A 14 -2.60 -4.67 -13.17
CA ASP A 14 -2.27 -5.49 -14.35
C ASP A 14 -1.42 -6.72 -14.00
N ASN A 15 -0.63 -6.63 -12.92
CA ASN A 15 0.30 -7.67 -12.47
C ASN A 15 -0.07 -8.28 -11.12
N GLY A 16 -1.27 -8.02 -10.60
CA GLY A 16 -1.72 -8.55 -9.30
C GLY A 16 -2.47 -7.51 -8.47
N THR A 17 -2.63 -7.79 -7.18
CA THR A 17 -3.34 -6.89 -6.26
C THR A 17 -2.35 -5.92 -5.61
N PRO A 18 -2.37 -4.62 -5.93
CA PRO A 18 -1.63 -3.61 -5.20
C PRO A 18 -2.30 -3.33 -3.85
N ILE A 19 -1.58 -2.65 -2.96
CA ILE A 19 -2.19 -1.91 -1.86
C ILE A 19 -2.08 -0.42 -2.17
N TRP A 20 -3.16 0.30 -1.91
CA TRP A 20 -3.22 1.74 -1.98
C TRP A 20 -3.79 2.29 -0.68
N LEU A 21 -3.10 3.27 -0.12
CA LEU A 21 -3.46 3.99 1.10
C LEU A 21 -3.59 5.48 0.76
N HIS A 22 -4.60 6.16 1.29
CA HIS A 22 -4.80 7.59 1.02
C HIS A 22 -5.11 8.39 2.29
N THR A 23 -4.24 9.30 2.66
CA THR A 23 -4.42 10.18 3.82
C THR A 23 -4.85 11.57 3.36
N SER A 24 -4.92 12.53 4.29
CA SER A 24 -5.11 13.94 3.94
C SER A 24 -3.89 14.53 3.23
N ASP A 25 -2.72 13.95 3.40
CA ASP A 25 -1.44 14.59 3.06
C ASP A 25 -0.71 13.86 1.92
N TYR A 26 -0.99 12.57 1.71
CA TYR A 26 -0.39 11.79 0.64
C TYR A 26 -1.20 10.56 0.21
N ILE A 27 -0.83 10.01 -0.94
CA ILE A 27 -1.23 8.68 -1.41
C ILE A 27 0.01 7.79 -1.40
N PHE A 28 -0.09 6.63 -0.77
CA PHE A 28 0.93 5.59 -0.80
C PHE A 28 0.43 4.37 -1.57
N GLY A 29 1.31 3.75 -2.35
CA GLY A 29 1.04 2.51 -3.05
C GLY A 29 2.20 1.53 -2.99
N MET A 30 1.88 0.25 -2.95
CA MET A 30 2.83 -0.82 -3.26
C MET A 30 2.23 -1.65 -4.40
N VAL A 31 2.82 -1.52 -5.59
CA VAL A 31 2.27 -2.05 -6.85
C VAL A 31 3.14 -3.20 -7.36
N PRO A 32 2.57 -4.36 -7.72
CA PRO A 32 3.37 -5.48 -8.23
C PRO A 32 3.90 -5.16 -9.64
N VAL A 33 5.18 -5.42 -9.87
CA VAL A 33 5.84 -5.25 -11.18
C VAL A 33 5.68 -6.51 -12.04
N ASP A 34 5.49 -7.66 -11.41
CA ASP A 34 5.31 -8.96 -12.05
C ASP A 34 4.26 -9.80 -11.32
N SER A 35 3.60 -10.69 -12.06
CA SER A 35 2.53 -11.56 -11.55
C SER A 35 2.98 -12.57 -10.49
N ASN A 36 4.28 -12.81 -10.35
CA ASN A 36 4.83 -13.64 -9.28
C ASN A 36 5.03 -12.85 -7.98
N GLY A 37 4.85 -11.53 -8.00
CA GLY A 37 5.07 -10.66 -6.85
C GLY A 37 6.52 -10.63 -6.38
N THR A 38 7.49 -10.86 -7.27
CA THR A 38 8.91 -10.87 -6.89
C THR A 38 9.50 -9.47 -6.75
N ARG A 39 8.95 -8.50 -7.50
CA ARG A 39 9.32 -7.08 -7.44
C ARG A 39 8.08 -6.21 -7.31
N TRP A 40 8.24 -5.12 -6.56
CA TRP A 40 7.18 -4.18 -6.27
C TRP A 40 7.70 -2.75 -6.37
N THR A 41 6.89 -1.88 -6.94
CA THR A 41 7.15 -0.44 -6.96
C THR A 41 6.38 0.20 -5.81
N GLU A 42 7.12 0.77 -4.87
CA GLU A 42 6.59 1.73 -3.91
C GLU A 42 6.32 3.04 -4.62
N ILE A 43 5.13 3.60 -4.41
CA ILE A 43 4.67 4.86 -4.95
C ILE A 43 4.30 5.75 -3.77
N SER A 44 4.81 6.96 -3.73
CA SER A 44 4.37 7.98 -2.79
C SER A 44 4.05 9.26 -3.56
N TYR A 45 2.84 9.79 -3.38
CA TYR A 45 2.40 11.04 -3.95
C TYR A 45 2.02 11.99 -2.81
N THR A 46 2.83 13.01 -2.53
CA THR A 46 2.53 14.03 -1.50
C THR A 46 1.78 15.21 -2.09
N PHE A 47 0.86 15.78 -1.30
CA PHE A 47 0.17 17.02 -1.65
C PHE A 47 0.89 18.28 -1.14
N GLU A 48 1.91 18.12 -0.28
CA GLU A 48 2.60 19.23 0.37
C GLU A 48 3.73 19.83 -0.49
N ASP A 49 4.35 19.04 -1.38
CA ASP A 49 5.41 19.49 -2.27
C ASP A 49 4.94 19.43 -3.74
N PRO A 50 4.44 20.55 -4.30
CA PRO A 50 3.89 20.57 -5.65
C PRO A 50 4.96 20.47 -6.75
N ASP A 51 6.24 20.68 -6.44
CA ASP A 51 7.31 20.67 -7.43
C ASP A 51 7.76 19.22 -7.73
N GLU A 52 7.87 18.38 -6.69
CA GLU A 52 8.22 16.96 -6.82
C GLU A 52 7.27 16.04 -6.01
N PRO A 53 5.97 16.03 -6.33
CA PRO A 53 4.99 15.33 -5.50
C PRO A 53 5.12 13.79 -5.59
N LEU A 54 5.67 13.25 -6.68
CA LEU A 54 5.68 11.82 -6.98
C LEU A 54 7.06 11.20 -6.80
N ALA A 55 7.20 10.34 -5.80
CA ALA A 55 8.35 9.45 -5.61
C ALA A 55 7.99 8.00 -5.97
N LYS A 56 8.95 7.30 -6.59
CA LYS A 56 8.79 5.89 -6.98
C LYS A 56 10.07 5.12 -6.67
N THR A 57 9.96 3.94 -6.09
CA THR A 57 11.12 3.09 -5.85
C THR A 57 10.76 1.61 -6.00
N GLU A 58 11.43 0.93 -6.93
CA GLU A 58 11.27 -0.51 -7.12
C GLU A 58 12.22 -1.29 -6.20
N ARG A 59 11.70 -2.34 -5.54
CA ARG A 59 12.47 -3.23 -4.67
C ARG A 59 12.01 -4.69 -4.82
N SER A 60 12.79 -5.60 -4.23
CA SER A 60 12.39 -7.00 -4.08
C SER A 60 11.25 -7.14 -3.08
N ALA A 61 10.47 -8.21 -3.19
CA ALA A 61 9.35 -8.51 -2.29
C ALA A 61 9.72 -8.51 -0.80
N GLU A 62 10.91 -9.00 -0.43
CA GLU A 62 11.35 -9.03 0.97
C GLU A 62 11.53 -7.61 1.53
N LEU A 63 12.15 -6.70 0.76
CA LEU A 63 12.30 -5.31 1.17
C LEU A 63 10.96 -4.59 1.14
N SER A 64 10.17 -4.77 0.08
CA SER A 64 8.84 -4.14 -0.03
C SER A 64 7.90 -4.55 1.10
N PHE A 65 8.00 -5.80 1.60
CA PHE A 65 7.28 -6.23 2.79
C PHE A 65 7.69 -5.43 4.03
N GLN A 66 8.99 -5.20 4.24
CA GLN A 66 9.49 -4.40 5.36
C GLN A 66 9.02 -2.94 5.28
N PHE A 67 9.10 -2.33 4.11
CA PHE A 67 8.64 -0.95 3.89
C PHE A 67 7.13 -0.82 4.04
N LEU A 68 6.36 -1.80 3.57
CA LEU A 68 4.91 -1.81 3.79
C LEU A 68 4.56 -1.94 5.28
N MET A 69 5.27 -2.79 6.03
CA MET A 69 5.10 -2.87 7.48
C MET A 69 5.45 -1.54 8.15
N GLU A 70 6.54 -0.88 7.75
CA GLU A 70 6.90 0.43 8.28
C GLU A 70 5.83 1.50 7.99
N GLU A 71 5.29 1.53 6.77
CA GLU A 71 4.23 2.45 6.39
C GLU A 71 2.98 2.25 7.25
N VAL A 72 2.54 1.01 7.44
CA VAL A 72 1.33 0.71 8.24
C VAL A 72 1.58 0.92 9.74
N GLU A 73 2.78 0.59 10.25
CA GLU A 73 3.13 0.75 11.66
C GLU A 73 3.37 2.20 12.07
N LYS A 74 3.91 3.03 11.17
CA LYS A 74 4.34 4.40 11.48
C LYS A 74 3.58 5.42 10.65
N GLY A 75 3.63 5.33 9.32
CA GLY A 75 3.00 6.29 8.40
C GLY A 75 1.50 6.46 8.66
N VAL A 76 0.73 5.39 8.41
CA VAL A 76 -0.73 5.39 8.58
C VAL A 76 -1.14 5.65 10.03
N SER A 77 -0.35 5.22 11.00
CA SER A 77 -0.67 5.37 12.43
C SER A 77 -0.80 6.83 12.88
N PHE A 78 -0.18 7.78 12.16
CA PHE A 78 -0.36 9.22 12.42
C PHE A 78 -1.75 9.74 12.03
N TYR A 79 -2.44 9.06 11.12
CA TYR A 79 -3.73 9.49 10.55
C TYR A 79 -4.91 8.66 11.07
N VAL A 80 -4.63 7.49 11.66
CA VAL A 80 -5.65 6.54 12.07
C VAL A 80 -5.48 6.20 13.55
N GLU A 81 -6.14 6.99 14.40
CA GLU A 81 -6.02 6.88 15.86
C GLU A 81 -6.40 5.49 16.41
N ASP A 82 -7.36 4.81 15.78
CA ASP A 82 -7.85 3.49 16.21
C ASP A 82 -7.11 2.32 15.53
N LEU A 83 -6.01 2.58 14.83
CA LEU A 83 -5.23 1.55 14.14
C LEU A 83 -4.61 0.58 15.16
N LYS A 84 -5.06 -0.67 15.10
CA LYS A 84 -4.57 -1.76 15.95
C LYS A 84 -3.26 -2.33 15.41
N VAL A 85 -2.22 -1.51 15.39
CA VAL A 85 -0.86 -1.90 14.98
C VAL A 85 -0.39 -3.22 15.62
N PRO A 86 -0.62 -3.49 16.93
CA PRO A 86 -0.24 -4.77 17.52
C PRO A 86 -0.83 -6.00 16.80
N LEU A 87 -2.08 -5.94 16.32
CA LEU A 87 -2.71 -7.05 15.60
C LEU A 87 -2.11 -7.27 14.22
N ILE A 88 -1.72 -6.20 13.53
CA ILE A 88 -1.04 -6.28 12.23
C ILE A 88 0.32 -6.97 12.40
N LYS A 89 1.06 -6.61 13.47
CA LYS A 89 2.35 -7.23 13.81
C LYS A 89 2.19 -8.70 14.19
N ASP A 90 1.16 -9.04 14.96
CA ASP A 90 0.88 -10.43 15.31
C ASP A 90 0.52 -11.27 14.09
N PHE A 91 -0.23 -10.72 13.13
CA PHE A 91 -0.46 -11.37 11.85
C PHE A 91 0.85 -11.54 11.06
N ALA A 92 1.67 -10.50 10.96
CA ALA A 92 2.94 -10.53 10.24
C ALA A 92 3.90 -11.63 10.75
N LYS A 93 3.91 -11.89 12.07
CA LYS A 93 4.68 -13.01 12.65
C LYS A 93 4.25 -14.38 12.13
N THR A 94 2.97 -14.56 11.77
CA THR A 94 2.49 -15.83 11.17
C THR A 94 3.04 -16.08 9.77
N LEU A 95 3.67 -15.07 9.16
CA LEU A 95 4.30 -15.14 7.85
C LEU A 95 5.81 -15.43 7.94
N GLU A 96 6.35 -15.60 9.15
CA GLU A 96 7.73 -16.04 9.36
C GLU A 96 7.97 -17.39 8.68
N GLY A 97 9.10 -17.52 7.98
CA GLY A 97 9.45 -18.71 7.20
C GLY A 97 8.84 -18.77 5.79
N LYS A 98 7.90 -17.89 5.43
CA LYS A 98 7.40 -17.78 4.05
C LYS A 98 8.38 -17.02 3.15
N SER A 99 8.27 -17.23 1.84
CA SER A 99 9.03 -16.45 0.85
C SER A 99 8.59 -14.98 0.83
N GLY A 100 9.46 -14.07 0.40
CA GLY A 100 9.15 -12.64 0.27
C GLY A 100 7.85 -12.37 -0.51
N PRO A 101 7.65 -12.95 -1.71
CA PRO A 101 6.41 -12.81 -2.47
C PRO A 101 5.17 -13.30 -1.70
N GLU A 102 5.26 -14.46 -1.04
CA GLU A 102 4.16 -14.96 -0.22
C GLU A 102 3.83 -14.02 0.94
N LYS A 103 4.84 -13.46 1.63
CA LYS A 103 4.63 -12.52 2.74
C LYS A 103 3.85 -11.29 2.30
N ILE A 104 4.34 -10.58 1.27
CA ILE A 104 3.73 -9.32 0.84
C ILE A 104 2.32 -9.54 0.26
N ILE A 105 2.12 -10.55 -0.57
CA ILE A 105 0.80 -10.87 -1.14
C ILE A 105 -0.18 -11.24 -0.03
N THR A 106 0.25 -12.07 0.93
CA THR A 106 -0.61 -12.49 2.06
C THR A 106 -0.97 -11.31 2.95
N LEU A 107 0.00 -10.44 3.27
CA LEU A 107 -0.23 -9.25 4.08
C LEU A 107 -1.20 -8.27 3.40
N ILE A 108 -0.99 -7.95 2.11
CA ILE A 108 -1.88 -7.05 1.36
C ILE A 108 -3.30 -7.61 1.31
N THR A 109 -3.44 -8.91 1.03
CA THR A 109 -4.74 -9.58 0.99
C THR A 109 -5.46 -9.49 2.34
N GLU A 110 -4.73 -9.72 3.43
CA GLU A 110 -5.27 -9.60 4.80
C GLU A 110 -5.73 -8.17 5.10
N LEU A 111 -4.88 -7.17 4.88
CA LEU A 111 -5.20 -5.76 5.17
C LEU A 111 -6.40 -5.27 4.36
N ILE A 112 -6.52 -5.67 3.09
CA ILE A 112 -7.66 -5.31 2.24
C ILE A 112 -8.94 -5.99 2.74
N THR A 113 -8.90 -7.31 2.90
CA THR A 113 -10.09 -8.14 3.17
C THR A 113 -10.62 -7.92 4.59
N ASN A 114 -9.71 -7.74 5.55
CA ASN A 114 -10.00 -7.72 6.98
C ASN A 114 -9.72 -6.36 7.63
N SER A 115 -9.70 -5.25 6.86
CA SER A 115 -9.31 -3.94 7.41
C SER A 115 -10.09 -3.52 8.65
N SER A 116 -11.38 -3.87 8.73
CA SER A 116 -12.26 -3.52 9.85
C SER A 116 -11.84 -4.18 11.16
N ASN A 117 -11.06 -5.27 11.09
CA ASN A 117 -10.43 -5.86 12.27
C ASN A 117 -9.35 -4.94 12.84
N TYR A 118 -8.66 -4.20 11.97
CA TYR A 118 -7.52 -3.35 12.30
C TYR A 118 -7.89 -1.89 12.60
N SER A 119 -8.90 -1.34 11.94
CA SER A 119 -9.44 0.00 12.20
C SER A 119 -10.80 0.16 11.54
N SER A 120 -11.67 0.96 12.15
CA SER A 120 -12.94 1.38 11.52
C SER A 120 -12.75 2.36 10.37
N ASN A 121 -11.62 3.07 10.33
CA ASN A 121 -11.29 4.14 9.40
C ASN A 121 -9.99 3.88 8.64
N PHE A 122 -9.63 2.62 8.40
CA PHE A 122 -8.40 2.29 7.67
C PHE A 122 -8.47 2.89 6.24
N PRO A 123 -7.59 3.84 5.85
CA PRO A 123 -7.62 4.55 4.57
C PRO A 123 -7.15 3.70 3.38
N ILE A 124 -7.70 2.51 3.20
CA ILE A 124 -7.25 1.53 2.22
C ILE A 124 -8.27 1.34 1.09
N ILE A 125 -7.81 1.36 -0.16
CA ILE A 125 -8.64 1.02 -1.33
C ILE A 125 -8.93 -0.47 -1.35
N LYS A 126 -10.21 -0.86 -1.42
CA LYS A 126 -10.64 -2.27 -1.33
C LYS A 126 -10.45 -3.08 -2.59
N GLY A 127 -10.29 -2.41 -3.72
CA GLY A 127 -10.08 -3.06 -4.99
C GLY A 127 -10.27 -2.13 -6.16
N LYS A 128 -10.19 -2.70 -7.36
CA LYS A 128 -10.24 -1.95 -8.63
C LYS A 128 -11.50 -1.09 -8.81
N GLY A 129 -12.62 -1.45 -8.18
CA GLY A 129 -13.87 -0.67 -8.26
C GLY A 129 -13.83 0.66 -7.48
N GLU A 130 -12.91 0.81 -6.53
CA GLU A 130 -12.75 2.01 -5.70
C GLU A 130 -11.54 2.86 -6.12
N ILE A 131 -10.79 2.41 -7.13
CA ILE A 131 -9.49 2.98 -7.45
C ILE A 131 -9.57 4.44 -7.95
N ASP A 132 -10.71 4.81 -8.54
CA ASP A 132 -10.96 6.19 -9.01
C ASP A 132 -11.04 7.21 -7.87
N ILE A 133 -11.24 6.78 -6.62
CA ILE A 133 -11.14 7.65 -5.43
C ILE A 133 -9.78 8.34 -5.38
N LEU A 134 -8.70 7.62 -5.68
CA LEU A 134 -7.35 8.17 -5.66
C LEU A 134 -7.18 9.30 -6.67
N LYS A 135 -7.75 9.14 -7.87
CA LYS A 135 -7.65 10.13 -8.95
C LYS A 135 -8.44 11.40 -8.66
N GLY A 136 -9.52 11.29 -7.90
CA GLY A 136 -10.30 12.44 -7.43
C GLY A 136 -9.53 13.34 -6.45
N ASN A 137 -8.45 12.84 -5.86
CA ASN A 137 -7.60 13.56 -4.91
C ASN A 137 -6.33 14.14 -5.55
N LEU A 138 -6.10 13.92 -6.86
CA LEU A 138 -4.91 14.36 -7.62
C LEU A 138 -5.12 15.66 -8.40
#